data_AF-A0A3R7B2W3-F1
#
_entry.id   AF-A0A3R7B2W3-F1
#
_cell.length_a   1.000
_cell.length_b   1.000
_cell.length_c   1.000
_cell.angle_alpha   90.00
_cell.angle_beta   90.00
_cell.angle_gamma   90.00
#
_symmetry.space_group_name_H-M   'P 1'
#
loop_
_entity.id
_entity.type
_entity.pdbx_description
1 polymer ?
#
loop_
_entity_poly.entity_id
_entity_poly.type
_entity_poly.pdbx_seq_one_letter_code
_entity_poly.pdbx_strand_id
1 'polypeptide(L)'
;ILYLAARNGVEIFVPGIMDGAVGTQLWLFQKKRDFRLNLFKDSERLSEIVFKAKRTGAIMIGGGISKHHTLIILGNPRIEIN
;
A
#
# COMPACT_ATOMS: atom_id res chain seq x y z
N ILE A 1 4.38 -15.26 0.67
CA ILE A 1 3.73 -14.15 -0.06
C ILE A 1 4.75 -13.10 -0.49
N LEU A 2 5.40 -12.38 0.45
CA LEU A 2 6.36 -11.29 0.12
C LEU A 2 7.47 -11.70 -0.86
N TYR A 3 8.10 -12.86 -0.66
CA TYR A 3 9.15 -13.38 -1.56
C TYR A 3 8.66 -13.53 -3.01
N LEU A 4 7.48 -14.14 -3.20
CA LEU A 4 6.92 -14.36 -4.53
C LEU A 4 6.49 -13.03 -5.17
N ALA A 5 5.90 -12.13 -4.39
CA ALA A 5 5.52 -10.81 -4.88
C ALA A 5 6.75 -10.04 -5.40
N ALA A 6 7.83 -10.01 -4.61
CA ALA A 6 9.09 -9.38 -5.01
C ALA A 6 9.68 -10.02 -6.27
N ARG A 7 9.69 -11.36 -6.37
CA ARG A 7 10.22 -12.08 -7.53
C ARG A 7 9.42 -11.85 -8.81
N ASN A 8 8.12 -11.60 -8.69
CA ASN A 8 7.22 -11.40 -9.84
C ASN A 8 6.91 -9.93 -10.12
N GLY A 9 7.57 -8.98 -9.44
CA GLY A 9 7.32 -7.55 -9.64
C GLY A 9 5.93 -7.10 -9.22
N VAL A 10 5.29 -7.81 -8.28
CA VAL A 10 3.99 -7.43 -7.71
C VAL A 10 4.23 -6.46 -6.55
N GLU A 11 3.81 -5.22 -6.72
CA GLU A 11 3.94 -4.17 -5.70
C GLU A 11 2.98 -4.43 -4.52
N ILE A 12 3.48 -4.27 -3.29
CA ILE A 12 2.71 -4.42 -2.05
C ILE A 12 2.73 -3.10 -1.29
N PHE A 13 1.54 -2.57 -1.01
CA PHE A 13 1.34 -1.34 -0.25
C PHE A 13 0.80 -1.68 1.14
N VAL A 14 1.43 -1.13 2.18
CA VAL A 14 1.04 -1.35 3.58
C VAL A 14 0.69 -0.01 4.24
N PRO A 15 -0.59 0.43 4.20
CA PRO A 15 -0.98 1.75 4.69
C PRO A 15 -0.71 1.94 6.20
N GLY A 16 -0.66 0.84 6.96
CA GLY A 16 -0.40 0.83 8.40
C GLY A 16 0.93 0.17 8.78
N ILE A 17 2.04 0.44 8.09
CA ILE A 17 3.34 -0.25 8.34
C ILE A 17 3.86 -0.08 9.78
N MET A 18 3.45 0.99 10.46
CA MET A 18 3.82 1.25 11.85
C MET A 18 3.04 0.41 12.87
N ASP A 19 1.88 -0.13 12.48
CA ASP A 19 0.97 -0.88 13.35
C ASP A 19 1.34 -2.36 13.36
N GLY A 20 2.49 -2.67 13.98
CA GLY A 20 2.96 -4.04 14.14
C GLY A 20 4.43 -4.15 14.59
N ALA A 21 4.90 -5.40 14.67
CA ALA A 21 6.26 -5.71 15.10
C ALA A 21 7.33 -5.05 14.20
N VAL A 22 7.12 -5.09 12.87
CA VAL A 22 8.03 -4.46 11.90
C VAL A 22 8.11 -2.96 12.13
N GLY A 23 6.97 -2.28 12.27
CA GLY A 23 6.89 -0.85 12.57
C GLY A 23 7.63 -0.46 13.85
N THR A 24 7.48 -1.26 14.90
CA THR A 24 8.18 -1.06 16.17
C THR A 24 9.70 -1.20 16.01
N GLN A 25 10.16 -2.19 15.25
CA GLN A 25 11.58 -2.37 14.96
C GLN A 25 12.14 -1.22 14.11
N LEU A 26 11.40 -0.75 13.11
CA LEU A 26 11.79 0.43 12.31
C LEU A 26 11.90 1.68 13.19
N TRP A 27 10.97 1.87 14.12
CA TRP A 27 11.01 2.97 15.09
C TRP A 27 12.22 2.91 16.02
N LEU A 28 12.60 1.71 16.49
CA LEU A 28 13.82 1.53 17.28
C LEU A 28 15.07 1.74 16.44
N PHE A 29 15.06 1.29 15.19
CA PHE A 29 16.19 1.38 14.26
C PHE A 29 16.52 2.84 13.92
N GLN A 30 15.50 3.65 13.57
CA GLN A 30 15.69 5.08 13.27
C GLN A 30 16.24 5.90 14.46
N LYS A 31 16.08 5.44 15.71
CA LYS A 31 16.64 6.14 16.88
C LYS A 31 18.17 6.07 16.94
N LYS A 32 18.78 5.08 16.30
CA LYS A 32 20.23 4.83 16.35
C LYS A 32 20.93 5.07 15.02
N ARG A 33 20.19 5.43 13.96
CA ARG A 33 20.67 5.52 12.57
C ARG A 33 19.94 6.65 11.84
N ASP A 34 20.59 7.25 10.84
CA ASP A 34 19.90 8.14 9.91
C ASP A 34 19.09 7.31 8.90
N PHE A 35 17.95 6.80 9.37
CA PHE A 35 16.99 6.06 8.57
C PHE A 35 15.66 6.80 8.59
N ARG A 36 15.11 7.07 7.40
CA ARG A 36 13.83 7.75 7.24
C ARG A 36 12.96 6.95 6.28
N LEU A 37 11.73 6.68 6.71
CA LEU A 37 10.70 6.05 5.88
C LEU A 37 9.77 7.14 5.34
N ASN A 38 9.55 7.16 4.02
CA ASN A 38 8.64 8.10 3.39
C ASN A 38 7.39 7.37 2.90
N LEU A 39 6.30 7.52 3.64
CA LEU A 39 5.00 6.91 3.32
C LEU A 39 4.25 7.61 2.18
N PHE A 40 4.61 8.86 1.87
CA PHE A 40 3.98 9.60 0.78
C PHE A 40 4.32 8.99 -0.58
N LYS A 41 5.53 8.47 -0.74
CA LYS A 41 5.97 7.82 -1.99
C LYS A 41 5.10 6.60 -2.36
N ASP A 42 4.70 5.81 -1.38
CA ASP A 42 3.81 4.67 -1.59
C ASP A 42 2.44 5.12 -2.09
N SER A 43 1.93 6.22 -1.52
CA SER A 43 0.62 6.78 -1.90
C SER A 43 0.66 7.41 -3.29
N GLU A 44 1.74 8.12 -3.63
CA GLU A 44 1.99 8.66 -4.97
C GLU A 44 2.07 7.53 -6.00
N ARG A 45 2.87 6.49 -5.73
CA ARG A 45 3.04 5.35 -6.64
C ARG A 45 1.74 4.61 -6.88
N LEU A 46 0.97 4.31 -5.82
CA LEU A 46 -0.31 3.64 -5.96
C LEU A 46 -1.31 4.49 -6.74
N SER A 47 -1.34 5.80 -6.50
CA SER A 47 -2.18 6.72 -7.25
C SER A 47 -1.81 6.73 -8.73
N GLU A 48 -0.53 6.80 -9.07
CA GLU A 48 -0.07 6.75 -10.46
C GLU A 48 -0.51 5.46 -11.17
N ILE A 49 -0.42 4.31 -10.50
CA ILE A 49 -0.84 3.02 -11.06
C ILE A 49 -2.33 3.09 -11.40
N VAL A 50 -3.16 3.58 -10.49
CA VAL A 50 -4.61 3.70 -10.68
C VAL A 50 -4.95 4.71 -11.77
N PHE A 51 -4.31 5.88 -11.78
CA PHE A 51 -4.58 6.94 -12.76
C PHE A 51 -4.18 6.55 -14.18
N LYS A 52 -3.11 5.76 -14.35
CA LYS A 52 -2.64 5.27 -15.66
C LYS A 52 -3.45 4.06 -16.16
N ALA A 53 -4.20 3.39 -15.30
CA ALA A 53 -4.97 2.21 -15.66
C ALA A 53 -6.26 2.58 -16.43
N LYS A 54 -6.53 1.87 -17.53
CA LYS A 54 -7.75 2.05 -18.33
C LYS A 54 -9.01 1.60 -17.58
N ARG A 55 -8.87 0.56 -16.76
CA ARG A 55 -9.88 -0.03 -15.87
C ARG A 55 -9.16 -0.57 -14.65
N THR A 56 -9.81 -0.52 -13.50
CA THR A 56 -9.32 -1.12 -12.26
C THR A 56 -10.42 -1.95 -11.63
N GLY A 57 -10.03 -2.90 -10.79
CA GLY A 57 -10.93 -3.71 -9.98
C GLY A 57 -10.20 -4.14 -8.72
N ALA A 58 -10.94 -4.49 -7.68
CA ALA A 58 -10.38 -4.94 -6.41
C ALA A 58 -11.10 -6.17 -5.90
N ILE A 59 -10.32 -7.14 -5.41
CA ILE A 59 -10.82 -8.26 -4.62
C ILE A 59 -10.36 -7.99 -3.18
N MET A 60 -11.33 -7.81 -2.27
CA MET A 60 -11.06 -7.45 -0.89
C MET A 60 -11.51 -8.59 0.02
N ILE A 61 -10.56 -9.22 0.71
CA ILE A 61 -10.83 -10.25 1.72
C ILE A 61 -10.60 -9.62 3.09
N GLY A 62 -11.69 -9.37 3.82
CA GLY A 62 -11.68 -8.66 5.11
C GLY A 62 -12.03 -7.17 5.00
N GLY A 63 -11.72 -6.41 6.06
CA GLY A 63 -12.07 -4.99 6.20
C GLY A 63 -10.91 -4.12 6.70
N GLY A 64 -11.22 -3.07 7.47
CA GLY A 64 -10.22 -2.21 8.11
C GLY A 64 -9.49 -1.27 7.16
N ILE A 65 -8.24 -0.93 7.52
CA ILE A 65 -7.43 0.07 6.82
C ILE A 65 -7.13 -0.32 5.37
N SER A 66 -6.94 -1.62 5.08
CA SER A 66 -6.69 -2.10 3.71
C SER A 66 -7.89 -1.86 2.79
N LYS A 67 -9.12 -2.16 3.24
CA LYS A 67 -10.35 -1.88 2.50
C LYS A 67 -10.56 -0.40 2.27
N HIS A 68 -10.44 0.41 3.32
CA HIS A 68 -10.65 1.85 3.23
C HIS A 68 -9.63 2.52 2.29
N HIS A 69 -8.36 2.15 2.41
CA HIS A 69 -7.29 2.67 1.55
C HIS A 69 -7.51 2.28 0.08
N THR A 70 -7.95 1.04 -0.18
CA THR A 70 -8.27 0.56 -1.54
C THR A 70 -9.48 1.29 -2.14
N LEU A 71 -10.55 1.49 -1.37
CA LEU A 71 -11.74 2.20 -1.85
C LEU A 71 -11.46 3.68 -2.16
N ILE A 72 -10.68 4.36 -1.32
CA ILE A 72 -10.33 5.76 -1.55
C ILE A 72 -9.54 5.90 -2.85
N ILE A 73 -8.51 5.06 -3.04
CA ILE A 73 -7.63 5.20 -4.21
C ILE A 73 -8.34 4.82 -5.51
N LEU A 74 -9.29 3.89 -5.45
CA LEU A 74 -10.11 3.47 -6.57
C LEU A 74 -11.38 4.31 -6.78
N GLY A 75 -11.70 5.30 -5.94
CA GLY A 75 -12.95 6.07 -6.02
C GLY A 75 -13.11 7.01 -7.23
N ASN A 76 -12.33 6.84 -8.30
CA ASN A 76 -12.41 7.64 -9.53
C ASN A 76 -13.62 7.17 -10.38
N PRO A 77 -14.44 8.06 -10.98
CA PRO A 77 -15.72 7.75 -11.66
C PRO A 77 -15.72 6.76 -12.85
N ARG A 78 -14.66 6.00 -13.10
CA ARG A 78 -14.51 5.06 -14.22
C ARG A 78 -14.58 3.57 -13.82
N ILE A 79 -15.06 3.23 -12.63
CA ILE A 79 -14.83 1.91 -12.01
C ILE A 79 -16.13 1.23 -11.61
N GLU A 80 -16.31 -0.01 -12.08
CA GLU A 80 -17.39 -0.93 -11.70
C GLU A 80 -16.94 -1.77 -10.48
N ILE A 81 -17.71 -1.73 -9.40
CA ILE A 81 -17.54 -2.60 -8.22
C ILE A 81 -18.49 -3.78 -8.42
N ASN A 82 -17.96 -5.00 -8.44
CA ASN A 82 -18.73 -6.24 -8.49
C ASN A 82 -18.70 -6.93 -7.11
#